data_AF-A0A543AU98-F1
#
_entry.id   AF-A0A543AU98-F1
#
_cell.length_a   1.000
_cell.length_b   1.000
_cell.length_c   1.000
_cell.angle_alpha   90.00
_cell.angle_beta   90.00
_cell.angle_gamma   90.00
#
_symmetry.space_group_name_H-M   'P 1'
#
loop_
_entity.id
_entity.type
_entity.pdbx_description
1 polymer ?
#
loop_
_entity_poly.entity_id
_entity_poly.type
_entity_poly.pdbx_seq_one_letter_code
_entity_poly.pdbx_strand_id
1 'polypeptide(L)'
;MAESRDRRLDQPRVRRGLRLPRFDAESFGAFAERFARFMGTAKFIVYMTVFVVVWVIINLVGLWGLAWDPYPFILLNLFFSTQASYAAPLILLAQNRQDDRDRVQIESDRRRAESSKADTEFLAREIAALRIALGEVATRDFVRSELNRLADRQDRETSQDP
;
A
#
# COMPACT_ATOMS: atom_id res chain seq x y z
N MET A 1 68.81 11.15 4.04
CA MET A 1 67.44 10.88 4.52
C MET A 1 66.48 11.29 3.42
N ALA A 2 66.02 10.34 2.62
CA ALA A 2 65.05 10.57 1.56
C ALA A 2 63.69 10.11 2.08
N GLU A 3 62.79 11.06 2.31
CA GLU A 3 61.47 10.84 2.89
C GLU A 3 60.55 10.24 1.82
N SER A 4 60.25 8.97 1.97
CA SER A 4 59.26 8.23 1.19
C SER A 4 57.88 8.84 1.41
N ARG A 5 57.40 9.58 0.41
CA ARG A 5 56.03 10.11 0.37
C ARG A 5 55.03 8.95 0.34
N ASP A 6 54.37 8.77 1.48
CA ASP A 6 53.33 7.80 1.72
C ASP A 6 52.12 8.06 0.80
N ARG A 7 52.00 7.24 -0.26
CA ARG A 7 50.89 7.29 -1.21
C ARG A 7 49.70 6.60 -0.54
N ARG A 8 48.83 7.38 0.11
CA ARG A 8 47.57 6.89 0.69
C ARG A 8 46.75 6.12 -0.35
N LEU A 9 46.65 4.80 -0.16
CA LEU A 9 45.95 3.84 -1.02
C LEU A 9 44.44 3.72 -0.71
N ASP A 10 43.90 4.60 0.14
CA ASP A 10 42.58 4.44 0.77
C ASP A 10 41.43 5.16 0.05
N GLN A 11 41.63 5.62 -1.18
CA GLN A 11 40.53 6.16 -1.99
C GLN A 11 39.97 5.07 -2.90
N PRO A 12 38.75 4.56 -2.67
CA PRO A 12 38.10 3.69 -3.63
C PRO A 12 37.97 4.45 -4.95
N ARG A 13 38.66 3.96 -5.98
CA ARG A 13 38.57 4.51 -7.35
C ARG A 13 37.12 4.38 -7.77
N VAL A 14 36.39 5.49 -7.73
CA VAL A 14 35.03 5.59 -8.23
C VAL A 14 35.11 5.24 -9.72
N ARG A 15 34.73 4.01 -10.08
CA ARG A 15 34.62 3.57 -11.46
C ARG A 15 33.75 4.61 -12.15
N ARG A 16 34.33 5.32 -13.11
CA ARG A 16 33.64 6.30 -13.94
C ARG A 16 32.63 5.51 -14.77
N GLY A 17 31.45 5.28 -14.18
CA GLY A 17 30.38 4.54 -14.81
C GLY A 17 29.98 5.24 -16.09
N LEU A 18 29.77 4.44 -17.14
CA LEU A 18 29.16 4.89 -18.38
C LEU A 18 27.88 5.66 -18.01
N ARG A 19 27.82 6.95 -18.35
CA ARG A 19 26.57 7.72 -18.23
C ARG A 19 25.63 7.20 -19.31
N LEU A 20 24.95 6.09 -19.03
CA LEU A 20 23.79 5.72 -19.83
C LEU A 20 22.79 6.89 -19.73
N PRO A 21 22.18 7.30 -20.85
CA PRO A 21 21.08 8.26 -20.80
C PRO A 21 20.05 7.70 -19.82
N ARG A 22 19.72 8.48 -18.79
CA ARG A 22 18.61 8.18 -17.89
C ARG A 22 17.36 8.24 -18.76
N PHE A 23 16.97 7.09 -19.33
CA PHE A 23 15.62 6.93 -19.83
C PHE A 23 14.68 7.32 -18.70
N ASP A 24 13.72 8.17 -19.01
CA ASP A 24 12.85 8.80 -18.04
C ASP A 24 11.89 7.75 -17.46
N ALA A 25 12.40 6.98 -16.49
CA ALA A 25 11.75 5.80 -15.90
C ALA A 25 10.39 6.14 -15.29
N GLU A 26 10.19 7.41 -14.95
CA GLU A 26 8.94 7.94 -14.44
C GLU A 26 7.84 7.95 -15.51
N SER A 27 8.17 8.36 -16.75
CA SER A 27 7.24 8.35 -17.88
C SER A 27 6.87 6.92 -18.32
N PHE A 28 7.85 6.01 -18.36
CA PHE A 28 7.65 4.60 -18.69
C PHE A 28 6.83 3.88 -17.61
N GLY A 29 7.05 4.20 -16.33
CA GLY A 29 6.30 3.64 -15.22
C GLY A 29 4.82 4.05 -15.24
N ALA A 30 4.53 5.33 -15.53
CA ALA A 30 3.16 5.81 -15.66
C ALA A 30 2.42 5.16 -16.85
N PHE A 31 3.11 4.94 -17.97
CA PHE A 31 2.58 4.20 -19.11
C PHE A 31 2.29 2.74 -18.76
N ALA A 32 3.22 2.05 -18.09
CA ALA A 32 3.07 0.67 -17.67
C ALA A 32 1.88 0.48 -16.72
N GLU A 33 1.68 1.39 -15.76
CA GLU A 33 0.53 1.35 -14.84
C GLU A 33 -0.81 1.56 -15.57
N ARG A 34 -0.85 2.45 -16.56
CA ARG A 34 -2.06 2.66 -17.37
C ARG A 34 -2.36 1.43 -18.23
N PHE A 35 -1.32 0.82 -18.81
CA PHE A 35 -1.44 -0.39 -19.60
C PHE A 35 -1.88 -1.61 -18.76
N ALA A 36 -1.34 -1.76 -17.54
CA ALA A 36 -1.73 -2.79 -16.60
C ALA A 36 -3.21 -2.68 -16.20
N ARG A 37 -3.68 -1.45 -15.87
CA ARG A 37 -5.10 -1.20 -15.60
C ARG A 37 -5.98 -1.47 -16.81
N PHE A 38 -5.49 -1.19 -18.01
CA PHE A 38 -6.21 -1.45 -19.25
C PHE A 38 -6.36 -2.97 -19.52
N MET A 39 -5.29 -3.75 -19.39
CA MET A 39 -5.34 -5.22 -19.55
C MET A 39 -6.26 -5.90 -18.52
N GLY A 40 -6.36 -5.37 -17.30
CA GLY A 40 -7.24 -5.91 -16.26
C GLY A 40 -8.74 -5.65 -16.46
N THR A 41 -9.14 -4.92 -17.52
CA THR A 41 -10.54 -4.55 -17.76
C THR A 41 -11.23 -5.55 -18.70
N ALA A 42 -12.47 -5.96 -18.40
CA ALA A 42 -13.26 -6.87 -19.24
C ALA A 42 -13.42 -6.40 -20.71
N LYS A 43 -13.42 -5.08 -20.92
CA LYS A 43 -13.46 -4.46 -22.26
C LYS A 43 -12.27 -4.86 -23.14
N PHE A 44 -11.08 -5.03 -22.57
CA PHE A 44 -9.87 -5.41 -23.33
C PHE A 44 -10.04 -6.79 -23.97
N ILE A 45 -10.58 -7.75 -23.23
CA ILE A 45 -10.84 -9.11 -23.71
C ILE A 45 -11.80 -9.06 -24.90
N VAL A 46 -12.91 -8.29 -24.79
CA VAL A 46 -13.86 -8.12 -25.88
C VAL A 46 -13.21 -7.54 -27.14
N TYR A 47 -12.43 -6.46 -27.00
CA TYR A 47 -11.70 -5.87 -28.14
C TYR A 47 -10.72 -6.86 -28.80
N MET A 48 -9.98 -7.63 -28.00
CA MET A 48 -9.04 -8.62 -28.52
C MET A 48 -9.74 -9.77 -29.24
N THR A 49 -10.87 -10.26 -28.71
CA THR A 49 -11.67 -11.29 -29.39
C THR A 49 -12.22 -10.77 -30.72
N VAL A 50 -12.77 -9.55 -30.74
CA VAL A 50 -13.26 -8.93 -31.98
C VAL A 50 -12.14 -8.76 -32.99
N PHE A 51 -10.96 -8.31 -32.56
CA PHE A 51 -9.79 -8.18 -33.44
C PHE A 51 -9.40 -9.51 -34.09
N VAL A 52 -9.30 -10.59 -33.31
CA VAL A 52 -8.97 -11.93 -33.83
C VAL A 52 -10.04 -12.41 -34.82
N VAL A 53 -11.32 -12.26 -34.49
CA VAL A 53 -12.43 -12.66 -35.36
C VAL A 53 -12.39 -11.89 -36.68
N VAL A 54 -12.21 -10.57 -36.64
CA VAL A 54 -12.10 -9.72 -37.83
C VAL A 54 -10.88 -10.11 -38.67
N TRP A 55 -9.73 -10.37 -38.04
CA TRP A 55 -8.52 -10.81 -38.75
C TRP A 55 -8.74 -12.13 -39.50
N VAL A 56 -9.35 -13.11 -38.85
CA VAL A 56 -9.68 -14.41 -39.45
C VAL A 56 -10.67 -14.23 -40.59
N ILE A 57 -11.73 -13.43 -40.42
CA ILE A 57 -12.73 -13.18 -41.48
C ILE A 57 -12.09 -12.54 -42.71
N ILE A 58 -11.26 -11.50 -42.53
CA ILE A 58 -10.58 -10.81 -43.64
C ILE A 58 -9.70 -11.79 -44.43
N ASN A 59 -8.95 -12.65 -43.73
CA ASN A 59 -8.06 -13.63 -44.35
C ASN A 59 -8.82 -14.80 -45.00
N LEU A 60 -9.94 -15.23 -44.40
CA LEU A 60 -10.76 -16.33 -44.91
C LEU A 60 -11.56 -15.93 -46.16
N VAL A 61 -12.14 -14.73 -46.16
CA VAL A 61 -12.87 -14.19 -47.33
C VAL A 61 -11.90 -13.86 -48.47
N GLY A 62 -10.59 -13.76 -48.17
CA GLY A 62 -9.57 -13.44 -49.17
C GLY A 62 -9.86 -12.09 -49.79
N LEU A 63 -9.99 -11.05 -48.95
CA LEU A 63 -10.19 -9.69 -49.44
C LEU A 63 -9.05 -9.40 -50.43
N TRP A 64 -9.40 -9.10 -51.70
CA TRP A 64 -8.46 -8.87 -52.81
C TRP A 64 -7.79 -10.10 -53.45
N GLY A 65 -8.30 -11.32 -53.23
CA GLY A 65 -7.76 -12.55 -53.84
C GLY A 65 -6.35 -12.92 -53.34
N LEU A 66 -5.86 -12.21 -52.32
CA LEU A 66 -4.54 -12.40 -51.73
C LEU A 66 -4.72 -12.78 -50.25
N ALA A 67 -4.52 -14.04 -49.93
CA ALA A 67 -4.52 -14.51 -48.55
C ALA A 67 -3.22 -14.06 -47.87
N TRP A 68 -3.27 -12.92 -47.15
CA TRP A 68 -2.12 -12.34 -46.45
C TRP A 68 -1.62 -13.22 -45.30
N ASP A 69 -2.51 -13.95 -44.64
CA ASP A 69 -2.22 -14.88 -43.55
C ASP A 69 -3.06 -16.16 -43.69
N PRO A 70 -2.69 -17.07 -44.61
CA PRO A 70 -3.40 -18.34 -44.80
C PRO A 70 -3.34 -19.22 -43.54
N TYR A 71 -4.31 -20.11 -43.37
CA TYR A 71 -4.28 -21.13 -42.31
C TYR A 71 -2.92 -21.87 -42.34
N PRO A 72 -2.13 -21.90 -41.25
CA PRO A 72 -2.51 -21.77 -39.83
C PRO A 72 -2.29 -20.39 -39.15
N PHE A 73 -2.37 -19.27 -39.89
CA PHE A 73 -2.24 -17.90 -39.38
C PHE A 73 -0.89 -17.61 -38.69
N ILE A 74 0.20 -17.69 -39.46
CA ILE A 74 1.56 -17.51 -38.94
C ILE A 74 1.81 -16.08 -38.43
N LEU A 75 1.24 -15.07 -39.09
CA LEU A 75 1.44 -13.67 -38.73
C LEU A 75 0.72 -13.33 -37.42
N LEU A 76 -0.51 -13.81 -37.27
CA LEU A 76 -1.26 -13.67 -36.03
C LEU A 76 -0.52 -14.32 -34.85
N ASN A 77 0.01 -15.53 -35.04
CA ASN A 77 0.82 -16.21 -34.02
C ASN A 77 2.11 -15.45 -33.68
N LEU A 78 2.79 -14.90 -34.69
CA LEU A 78 4.00 -14.10 -34.49
C LEU A 78 3.69 -12.83 -33.68
N PHE A 79 2.57 -12.18 -33.97
CA PHE A 79 2.11 -11.01 -33.23
C PHE A 79 1.85 -11.35 -31.76
N PHE A 80 1.11 -12.42 -31.47
CA PHE A 80 0.88 -12.87 -30.08
C PHE A 80 2.17 -13.24 -29.35
N SER A 81 3.09 -13.92 -30.02
CA SER A 81 4.39 -14.30 -29.45
C SER A 81 5.21 -13.06 -29.08
N THR A 82 5.24 -12.07 -29.98
CA THR A 82 5.92 -10.80 -29.73
C THR A 82 5.23 -10.00 -28.62
N GLN A 83 3.89 -9.98 -28.62
CA GLN A 83 3.09 -9.30 -27.60
C GLN A 83 3.37 -9.87 -26.21
N ALA A 84 3.39 -11.19 -26.06
CA ALA A 84 3.74 -11.85 -24.81
C ALA A 84 5.17 -11.52 -24.36
N SER A 85 6.14 -11.53 -25.29
CA SER A 85 7.54 -11.22 -25.00
C SER A 85 7.73 -9.78 -24.49
N TYR A 86 7.03 -8.80 -25.07
CA TYR A 86 7.09 -7.40 -24.62
C TYR A 86 6.21 -7.11 -23.39
N ALA A 87 5.17 -7.92 -23.15
CA ALA A 87 4.33 -7.76 -21.96
C ALA A 87 5.10 -8.02 -20.66
N ALA A 88 5.95 -9.05 -20.63
CA ALA A 88 6.72 -9.41 -19.43
C ALA A 88 7.55 -8.26 -18.81
N PRO A 89 8.42 -7.55 -19.56
CA PRO A 89 9.19 -6.44 -19.00
C PRO A 89 8.29 -5.26 -18.60
N LEU A 90 7.20 -5.00 -19.34
CA LEU A 90 6.27 -3.93 -19.03
C LEU A 90 5.49 -4.22 -17.73
N ILE A 91 5.04 -5.46 -17.54
CA ILE A 91 4.39 -5.93 -16.32
C ILE A 91 5.35 -5.80 -15.13
N LEU A 92 6.61 -6.22 -15.28
CA LEU A 92 7.61 -6.10 -14.22
C LEU A 92 7.84 -4.65 -13.78
N LEU A 93 7.81 -3.70 -14.73
CA LEU A 93 7.89 -2.27 -14.40
C LEU A 93 6.65 -1.77 -13.66
N ALA A 94 5.46 -2.23 -14.05
CA ALA A 94 4.22 -1.90 -13.34
C ALA A 94 4.21 -2.49 -11.91
N GLN A 95 4.72 -3.72 -11.75
CA GLN A 95 4.82 -4.41 -10.47
C GLN A 95 5.77 -3.71 -9.51
N ASN A 96 7.00 -3.36 -9.93
CA ASN A 96 7.96 -2.65 -9.07
C ASN A 96 7.36 -1.37 -8.45
N ARG A 97 6.52 -0.64 -9.19
CA ARG A 97 5.85 0.56 -8.66
C ARG A 97 4.68 0.26 -7.73
N GLN A 98 3.96 -0.85 -7.95
CA GLN A 98 2.96 -1.32 -7.01
C GLN A 98 3.62 -1.72 -5.70
N ASP A 99 4.70 -2.50 -5.77
CA ASP A 99 5.48 -2.94 -4.61
C ASP A 99 6.04 -1.76 -3.79
N ASP A 100 6.53 -0.70 -4.45
CA ASP A 100 7.00 0.51 -3.78
C ASP A 100 5.87 1.23 -3.01
N ARG A 101 4.66 1.31 -3.57
CA ARG A 101 3.51 1.90 -2.88
C ARG A 101 3.05 1.03 -1.72
N ASP A 102 2.96 -0.27 -1.95
CA ASP A 102 2.54 -1.24 -0.95
C ASP A 102 3.50 -1.22 0.23
N ARG A 103 4.80 -1.06 -0.01
CA ARG A 103 5.81 -0.87 1.05
C ARG A 103 5.55 0.38 1.88
N VAL A 104 5.32 1.54 1.25
CA VAL A 104 5.03 2.79 1.97
C VAL A 104 3.74 2.66 2.79
N GLN A 105 2.73 2.00 2.24
CA GLN A 105 1.47 1.74 2.94
C GLN A 105 1.68 0.82 4.15
N ILE A 106 2.45 -0.26 4.01
CA ILE A 106 2.81 -1.17 5.11
C ILE A 106 3.58 -0.43 6.21
N GLU A 107 4.55 0.42 5.85
CA GLU A 107 5.31 1.21 6.82
C GLU A 107 4.40 2.21 7.57
N SER A 108 3.45 2.84 6.87
CA SER A 108 2.46 3.74 7.49
C SER A 108 1.52 2.99 8.44
N ASP A 109 0.99 1.85 8.01
CA ASP A 109 0.09 1.03 8.81
C ASP A 109 0.79 0.46 10.05
N ARG A 110 2.07 0.10 9.93
CA ARG A 110 2.89 -0.31 11.08
C ARG A 110 3.03 0.81 12.11
N ARG A 111 3.33 2.03 11.68
CA ARG A 111 3.40 3.20 12.60
C ARG A 111 2.06 3.47 13.27
N ARG A 112 0.95 3.38 12.51
CA ARG A 112 -0.41 3.52 13.08
C ARG A 112 -0.71 2.45 14.11
N ALA A 113 -0.31 1.20 13.85
CA ALA A 113 -0.49 0.10 14.80
C ALA A 113 0.33 0.32 16.08
N GLU A 114 1.56 0.81 15.96
CA GLU A 114 2.40 1.17 17.11
C GLU A 114 1.78 2.29 17.95
N SER A 115 1.27 3.36 17.31
CA SER A 115 0.56 4.45 18.01
C SER A 115 -0.74 3.96 18.67
N SER A 116 -1.56 3.18 17.96
CA SER A 116 -2.81 2.63 18.50
C SER A 116 -2.56 1.73 19.72
N LYS A 117 -1.47 0.96 19.69
CA LYS A 117 -1.03 0.17 20.86
C LYS A 117 -0.66 1.07 22.03
N ALA A 118 0.12 2.13 21.80
CA ALA A 118 0.51 3.08 22.85
C ALA A 118 -0.70 3.80 23.45
N ASP A 119 -1.65 4.22 22.63
CA ASP A 119 -2.90 4.86 23.07
C ASP A 119 -3.74 3.90 23.92
N THR A 120 -3.82 2.63 23.52
CA THR A 120 -4.53 1.59 24.29
C THR A 120 -3.85 1.33 25.63
N GLU A 121 -2.52 1.26 25.66
CA GLU A 121 -1.75 1.12 26.91
C GLU A 121 -1.91 2.33 27.83
N PHE A 122 -1.93 3.55 27.27
CA PHE A 122 -2.18 4.77 28.01
C PHE A 122 -3.57 4.76 28.64
N LEU A 123 -4.61 4.51 27.84
CA LEU A 123 -5.99 4.42 28.33
C LEU A 123 -6.16 3.33 29.39
N ALA A 124 -5.50 2.17 29.23
CA ALA A 124 -5.55 1.10 30.22
C ALA A 124 -4.91 1.51 31.57
N ARG A 125 -3.77 2.22 31.54
CA ARG A 125 -3.14 2.76 32.74
C ARG A 125 -4.01 3.81 33.41
N GLU A 126 -4.62 4.68 32.62
CA GLU A 126 -5.45 5.77 33.14
C GLU A 126 -6.76 5.25 33.73
N ILE A 127 -7.36 4.23 33.13
CA ILE A 127 -8.51 3.52 33.71
C ILE A 127 -8.11 2.81 35.01
N ALA A 128 -6.93 2.18 35.07
CA ALA A 128 -6.46 1.53 36.28
C ALA A 128 -6.22 2.55 37.42
N ALA A 129 -5.59 3.69 37.11
CA ALA A 129 -5.38 4.78 38.06
C ALA A 129 -6.72 5.37 38.54
N LEU A 130 -7.65 5.63 37.61
CA LEU A 130 -9.00 6.11 37.93
C LEU A 130 -9.75 5.11 38.82
N ARG A 131 -9.63 3.80 38.57
CA ARG A 131 -10.24 2.75 39.39
C ARG A 131 -9.71 2.76 40.82
N ILE A 132 -8.40 2.96 41.01
CA ILE A 132 -7.80 3.04 42.35
C ILE A 132 -8.30 4.29 43.08
N ALA A 133 -8.25 5.45 42.43
CA ALA A 133 -8.73 6.72 43.01
C ALA A 133 -10.23 6.66 43.38
N LEU A 134 -11.08 6.09 42.51
CA LEU A 134 -12.49 5.87 42.81
C LEU A 134 -12.69 4.84 43.92
N GLY A 135 -11.85 3.81 44.00
CA GLY A 135 -11.88 2.81 45.07
C GLY A 135 -11.63 3.43 46.45
N GLU A 136 -10.75 4.42 46.55
CA GLU A 136 -10.47 5.14 47.80
C GLU A 136 -11.64 6.06 48.20
N VAL A 137 -12.20 6.83 47.25
CA VAL A 137 -13.27 7.82 47.52
C VAL A 137 -14.65 7.17 47.70
N ALA A 138 -14.93 6.05 47.02
CA ALA A 138 -16.20 5.33 47.07
C ALA A 138 -16.15 4.12 48.02
N THR A 139 -15.40 4.19 49.11
CA THR A 139 -15.49 3.15 50.14
C THR A 139 -16.93 3.13 50.65
N ARG A 140 -17.58 1.96 50.65
CA ARG A 140 -18.99 1.77 51.09
C ARG A 140 -19.28 2.47 52.42
N ASP A 141 -18.30 2.48 53.31
CA ASP A 141 -18.40 3.10 54.63
C ASP A 141 -18.40 4.63 54.60
N PHE A 142 -17.71 5.26 53.64
CA PHE A 142 -17.76 6.72 53.43
C PHE A 142 -19.10 7.15 52.82
N VAL A 143 -19.56 6.45 51.79
CA VAL A 143 -20.89 6.71 51.20
C VAL A 143 -21.99 6.49 52.24
N ARG A 144 -21.88 5.43 53.06
CA ARG A 144 -22.82 5.14 54.13
C ARG A 144 -22.74 6.17 55.26
N SER A 145 -21.55 6.64 55.62
CA SER A 145 -21.40 7.65 56.67
C SER A 145 -21.96 8.99 56.22
N GLU A 146 -21.73 9.44 54.98
CA GLU A 146 -22.33 10.68 54.46
C GLU A 146 -23.84 10.57 54.25
N LEU A 147 -24.36 9.43 53.77
CA LEU A 147 -25.82 9.21 53.70
C LEU A 147 -26.47 9.28 55.08
N ASN A 148 -25.87 8.62 56.09
CA ASN A 148 -26.35 8.73 57.47
C ASN A 148 -26.25 10.15 58.00
N ARG A 149 -25.17 10.87 57.68
CA ARG A 149 -24.95 12.25 58.12
C ARG A 149 -25.98 13.22 57.54
N LEU A 150 -26.37 13.01 56.29
CA LEU A 150 -27.44 13.77 55.62
C LEU A 150 -28.81 13.41 56.18
N ALA A 151 -29.09 12.12 56.43
CA ALA A 151 -30.33 11.69 57.07
C ALA A 151 -30.48 12.29 58.48
N ASP A 152 -29.41 12.29 59.29
CA ASP A 152 -29.39 12.84 60.65
C ASP A 152 -29.59 14.38 60.66
N ARG A 153 -29.20 15.09 59.59
CA ARG A 153 -29.50 16.52 59.43
C ARG A 153 -30.98 16.75 59.12
N GLN A 154 -31.57 15.97 58.21
CA GLN A 154 -32.99 16.07 57.91
C GLN A 154 -33.87 15.78 59.13
N ASP A 155 -33.54 14.78 59.93
CA ASP A 155 -34.29 14.46 61.15
C ASP A 155 -34.22 15.60 62.18
N ARG A 156 -33.08 16.29 62.28
CA ARG A 156 -32.93 17.47 63.15
C ARG A 156 -33.70 18.68 62.64
N GLU A 157 -33.68 18.94 61.34
CA GLU A 157 -34.46 20.03 60.72
C GLU A 157 -35.97 19.76 60.86
N THR A 158 -36.42 18.52 60.68
CA THR A 158 -37.84 18.13 60.82
C THR A 158 -38.31 18.14 62.28
N SER A 159 -37.41 17.90 63.25
CA SER A 159 -37.72 17.98 64.68
C SER A 159 -37.70 19.41 65.24
N GLN A 160 -37.22 20.39 64.46
CA GLN A 160 -37.07 21.79 64.87
C GLN A 160 -38.15 22.72 64.30
N ASP A 161 -39.11 22.20 63.53
CA ASP A 161 -40.30 22.95 63.11
C ASP A 161 -41.50 22.58 64.01
N PRO A 162 -41.90 23.46 64.96
CA PRO A 162 -43.05 23.27 65.86
C PRO A 162 -44.41 23.61 65.23
#